data_AF-A0A5D6YAA4-F1
#
_entry.id   AF-A0A5D6YAA4-F1
#
_cell.length_a   1.000
_cell.length_b   1.000
_cell.length_c   1.000
_cell.angle_alpha   90.00
_cell.angle_beta   90.00
_cell.angle_gamma   90.00
#
_symmetry.space_group_name_H-M   'P 1'
#
loop_
_entity.id
_entity.type
_entity.pdbx_description
1 polymer ?
#
loop_
_entity_poly.entity_id
_entity_poly.type
_entity_poly.pdbx_seq_one_letter_code
_entity_poly.pdbx_strand_id
1 'polypeptide(L)'
;MFVMATMCESRIVYIKHVRAGSYGPVEQADLRAAMCSDECLRSDALHQLALSRSRCSCAQVSATTFVKSDFCFESSARLLCTHLGECGHWGCELEDFTCLRYEWDKLYPCSSRALLASPLLAALGFLVVYLLA
;
A
#
# COMPACT_ATOMS: atom_id res chain seq x y z
N MET A 1 13.64 -2.92 -3.13
CA MET A 1 12.75 -2.28 -2.14
C MET A 1 12.50 -0.82 -2.51
N PHE A 2 13.54 0.02 -2.55
CA PHE A 2 13.49 1.45 -2.94
C PHE A 2 12.62 1.74 -4.19
N VAL A 3 12.83 1.04 -5.31
CA VAL A 3 12.04 1.26 -6.54
C VAL A 3 10.53 1.10 -6.29
N MET A 4 10.13 0.14 -5.47
CA MET A 4 8.71 -0.08 -5.15
C MET A 4 8.17 1.04 -4.26
N ALA A 5 8.95 1.50 -3.27
CA ALA A 5 8.60 2.65 -2.44
C ALA A 5 8.43 3.92 -3.28
N THR A 6 9.37 4.20 -4.19
CA THR A 6 9.27 5.35 -5.10
C THR A 6 8.09 5.26 -6.06
N MET A 7 7.74 4.05 -6.52
CA MET A 7 6.57 3.87 -7.37
C MET A 7 5.27 4.07 -6.58
N CYS A 8 5.20 3.56 -5.35
CA CYS A 8 4.08 3.83 -4.44
C CYS A 8 3.94 5.34 -4.17
N GLU A 9 5.05 6.00 -3.82
CA GLU A 9 5.10 7.45 -3.62
C GLU A 9 4.61 8.20 -4.87
N SER A 10 5.07 7.80 -6.06
CA SER A 10 4.65 8.42 -7.31
C SER A 10 3.14 8.31 -7.54
N ARG A 11 2.49 7.20 -7.16
CA ARG A 11 1.03 7.05 -7.24
C ARG A 11 0.31 7.97 -6.28
N ILE A 12 0.78 8.07 -5.05
CA ILE A 12 0.23 8.96 -4.01
C ILE A 12 0.31 10.42 -4.48
N VAL A 13 1.49 10.83 -4.95
CA VAL A 13 1.75 12.19 -5.47
C VAL A 13 0.95 12.45 -6.75
N TYR A 14 0.79 11.47 -7.62
CA TYR A 14 -0.04 11.60 -8.81
C TYR A 14 -1.49 11.92 -8.46
N ILE A 15 -2.08 11.24 -7.48
CA ILE A 15 -3.46 11.53 -7.04
C ILE A 15 -3.58 12.96 -6.50
N LYS A 16 -2.57 13.42 -5.75
CA LYS A 16 -2.47 14.82 -5.32
C LYS A 16 -2.52 15.79 -6.50
N HIS A 17 -1.77 15.51 -7.57
CA HIS A 17 -1.66 16.41 -8.73
C HIS A 17 -2.84 16.32 -9.70
N VAL A 18 -3.39 15.14 -9.96
CA VAL A 18 -4.60 14.98 -10.78
C VAL A 18 -5.74 15.80 -10.19
N ARG A 19 -5.82 15.86 -8.86
CA ARG A 19 -6.79 16.69 -8.16
C ARG A 19 -6.34 18.13 -7.94
N ALA A 20 -5.07 18.51 -8.15
CA ALA A 20 -4.66 19.91 -8.05
C ALA A 20 -5.34 20.83 -9.09
N GLY A 21 -6.00 20.27 -10.12
CA GLY A 21 -6.91 20.98 -11.02
C GLY A 21 -8.37 21.09 -10.53
N SER A 22 -8.72 20.52 -9.39
CA SER A 22 -10.05 20.52 -8.76
C SER A 22 -9.92 20.92 -7.28
N TYR A 23 -10.59 21.99 -6.84
CA TYR A 23 -10.43 22.59 -5.50
C TYR A 23 -10.97 21.76 -4.31
N GLY A 24 -11.01 20.42 -4.41
CA GLY A 24 -11.59 19.54 -3.40
C GLY A 24 -10.57 18.62 -2.72
N PRO A 25 -10.90 18.08 -1.54
CA PRO A 25 -10.11 17.02 -0.91
C PRO A 25 -10.01 15.77 -1.82
N VAL A 26 -8.99 14.95 -1.58
CA VAL A 26 -8.88 13.65 -2.26
C VAL A 26 -9.93 12.71 -1.68
N GLU A 27 -10.71 12.06 -2.55
CA GLU A 27 -11.72 11.10 -2.08
C GLU A 27 -11.05 9.90 -1.42
N GLN A 28 -11.65 9.41 -0.33
CA GLN A 28 -11.15 8.24 0.39
C GLN A 28 -11.02 7.00 -0.50
N ALA A 29 -11.88 6.88 -1.53
CA ALA A 29 -11.82 5.79 -2.49
C ALA A 29 -10.54 5.82 -3.34
N ASP A 30 -10.07 7.01 -3.73
CA ASP A 30 -8.85 7.18 -4.52
C ASP A 30 -7.61 6.89 -3.67
N LEU A 31 -7.60 7.37 -2.42
CA LEU A 31 -6.54 7.06 -1.45
C LEU A 31 -6.42 5.55 -1.25
N ARG A 32 -7.56 4.87 -1.02
CA ARG A 32 -7.60 3.41 -0.89
C ARG A 32 -7.10 2.72 -2.15
N ALA A 33 -7.50 3.19 -3.34
CA ALA A 33 -7.05 2.61 -4.61
C ALA A 33 -5.53 2.73 -4.78
N ALA A 34 -4.91 3.86 -4.43
CA ALA A 34 -3.46 4.01 -4.41
C ALA A 34 -2.80 3.07 -3.39
N MET A 35 -3.30 3.05 -2.17
CA MET A 35 -2.73 2.25 -1.07
C MET A 35 -2.86 0.74 -1.26
N CYS A 36 -3.83 0.31 -2.07
CA CYS A 36 -4.04 -1.08 -2.45
C CYS A 36 -3.42 -1.44 -3.81
N SER A 37 -2.61 -0.54 -4.38
CA SER A 37 -1.82 -0.84 -5.56
C SER A 37 -0.74 -1.88 -5.25
N ASP A 38 -0.38 -2.66 -6.27
CA ASP A 38 0.66 -3.69 -6.14
C ASP A 38 2.00 -3.07 -5.72
N GLU A 39 2.26 -1.82 -6.09
CA GLU A 39 3.50 -1.13 -5.75
C GLU A 39 3.61 -0.82 -4.26
N CYS A 40 2.54 -0.31 -3.65
CA CYS A 40 2.50 -0.01 -2.22
C CYS A 40 2.52 -1.28 -1.37
N LEU A 41 1.68 -2.27 -1.70
CA LEU A 41 1.62 -3.54 -0.98
C LEU A 41 2.94 -4.29 -1.03
N ARG A 42 3.56 -4.36 -2.21
CA ARG A 42 4.83 -5.06 -2.39
C ARG A 42 5.99 -4.27 -1.78
N SER A 43 5.93 -2.94 -1.74
CA SER A 43 6.89 -2.13 -1.00
C SER A 43 6.89 -2.54 0.46
N ASP A 44 5.76 -2.47 1.15
CA ASP A 44 5.67 -2.77 2.58
C ASP A 44 6.09 -4.21 2.90
N ALA A 45 5.64 -5.18 2.09
CA ALA A 45 6.01 -6.58 2.26
C ALA A 45 7.53 -6.81 2.14
N LEU A 46 8.20 -6.13 1.19
CA LEU A 46 9.65 -6.24 1.02
C LEU A 46 10.42 -5.59 2.19
N HIS A 47 9.96 -4.45 2.70
CA HIS A 47 10.58 -3.81 3.86
C HIS A 47 10.40 -4.66 5.12
N GLN A 48 9.20 -5.21 5.34
CA GLN A 48 8.95 -6.12 6.47
C GLN A 48 9.79 -7.40 6.36
N LEU A 49 9.94 -7.95 5.15
CA LEU A 49 10.84 -9.09 4.92
C LEU A 49 12.30 -8.72 5.22
N ALA A 50 12.75 -7.54 4.83
CA ALA A 50 14.11 -7.08 5.10
C ALA A 50 14.37 -6.90 6.61
N LEU A 51 13.44 -6.29 7.34
CA LEU A 51 13.53 -6.15 8.81
C LEU A 51 13.53 -7.51 9.51
N SER A 52 12.61 -8.41 9.13
CA SER A 52 12.53 -9.74 9.75
C SER A 52 13.78 -10.59 9.48
N ARG A 53 14.40 -10.45 8.30
CA ARG A 53 15.60 -11.21 7.94
C ARG A 53 16.87 -10.65 8.57
N SER A 54 17.01 -9.32 8.64
CA SER A 54 18.18 -8.65 9.22
C SER A 54 18.16 -8.63 10.75
N ARG A 55 16.96 -8.74 11.35
CA ARG A 55 16.71 -8.51 12.79
C ARG A 55 17.12 -7.12 13.27
N CYS A 56 17.29 -6.17 12.35
CA CYS A 56 17.56 -4.77 12.65
C CYS A 56 16.25 -4.00 12.80
N SER A 57 16.25 -2.94 13.61
CA SER A 57 15.19 -1.94 13.59
C SER A 57 15.28 -1.08 12.32
N CYS A 58 14.20 -0.41 11.94
CA CYS A 58 14.23 0.46 10.77
C CYS A 58 15.27 1.58 10.93
N ALA A 59 15.45 2.11 12.15
CA ALA A 59 16.43 3.16 12.45
C ALA A 59 17.87 2.67 12.24
N GLN A 60 18.17 1.43 12.64
CA GLN A 60 19.47 0.81 12.39
C GLN A 60 19.72 0.61 10.90
N VAL A 61 18.72 0.19 10.14
CA VAL A 61 18.83 0.06 8.68
C VAL A 61 19.05 1.43 8.04
N SER A 62 18.26 2.45 8.42
CA SER A 62 18.37 3.82 7.90
C SER A 62 19.76 4.42 8.15
N ALA A 63 20.34 4.21 9.34
CA ALA A 63 21.66 4.72 9.69
C ALA A 63 22.78 4.15 8.79
N THR A 64 22.58 2.96 8.22
CA THR A 64 23.54 2.32 7.31
C THR A 64 23.31 2.68 5.84
N THR A 65 22.13 3.18 5.49
CA THR A 65 21.77 3.56 4.12
C THR A 65 21.93 5.07 3.96
N PHE A 66 23.11 5.52 3.53
CA PHE A 66 23.44 6.93 3.25
C PHE A 66 22.70 7.54 2.03
N VAL A 67 21.76 6.80 1.43
CA VAL A 67 20.98 7.25 0.29
C VAL A 67 19.81 8.08 0.82
N LYS A 68 19.41 9.11 0.06
CA LYS A 68 18.35 10.10 0.32
C LYS A 68 16.96 9.54 0.72
N SER A 69 16.83 8.22 0.84
CA SER A 69 15.62 7.50 1.23
C SER A 69 15.83 6.83 2.59
N ASP A 70 15.17 7.36 3.61
CA ASP A 70 15.19 6.75 4.94
C ASP A 70 14.21 5.57 4.98
N PHE A 71 14.72 4.38 5.31
CA PHE A 71 13.95 3.13 5.32
C PHE A 71 12.68 3.24 6.18
N CYS A 72 12.76 3.91 7.34
CA CYS A 72 11.60 4.11 8.21
C CYS A 72 10.48 4.94 7.55
N PHE A 73 10.81 5.82 6.60
CA PHE A 73 9.85 6.68 5.91
C PHE A 73 9.21 6.01 4.68
N GLU A 74 9.78 4.91 4.19
CA GLU A 74 9.31 4.19 3.00
C GLU A 74 8.07 3.30 3.23
N SER A 75 7.49 3.33 4.43
CA SER A 75 6.19 2.73 4.72
C SER A 75 5.12 3.42 3.87
N SER A 76 4.33 2.65 3.10
CA SER A 76 3.36 3.22 2.16
C SER A 76 2.36 4.15 2.85
N ALA A 77 1.93 3.80 4.07
CA ALA A 77 1.02 4.63 4.85
C ALA A 77 1.71 5.90 5.35
N ARG A 78 3.01 5.84 5.71
CA ARG A 78 3.77 7.03 6.08
C ARG A 78 3.96 7.97 4.90
N LEU A 79 4.26 7.44 3.71
CA LEU A 79 4.33 8.23 2.48
C LEU A 79 3.00 8.93 2.19
N LEU A 80 1.88 8.25 2.38
CA LEU A 80 0.55 8.85 2.24
C LEU A 80 0.35 10.01 3.20
N CYS A 81 0.68 9.81 4.47
CA CYS A 81 0.60 10.81 5.53
C CYS A 81 1.47 12.03 5.21
N THR A 82 2.72 11.81 4.75
CA THR A 82 3.66 12.88 4.40
C THR A 82 3.18 13.72 3.22
N HIS A 83 2.60 13.09 2.19
CA HIS A 83 2.24 13.79 0.95
C HIS A 83 0.85 14.40 0.94
N LEU A 84 -0.12 13.73 1.56
CA LEU A 84 -1.54 14.11 1.53
C LEU A 84 -2.08 14.59 2.88
N GLY A 85 -1.35 14.40 3.99
CA GLY A 85 -1.80 14.81 5.32
C GLY A 85 -2.90 13.93 5.91
N GLU A 86 -3.27 12.86 5.21
CA GLU A 86 -4.35 11.92 5.58
C GLU A 86 -3.84 10.85 6.58
N CYS A 87 -3.38 11.31 7.74
CA CYS A 87 -3.01 10.46 8.89
C CYS A 87 -4.06 10.56 9.99
N GLY A 88 -4.47 9.43 10.56
CA GLY A 88 -5.08 9.46 11.89
C GLY A 88 -4.04 9.73 12.98
N HIS A 89 -4.46 10.26 14.13
CA HIS A 89 -3.61 10.40 15.32
C HIS A 89 -3.45 9.04 16.02
N TRP A 90 -2.74 8.11 15.37
CA TRP A 90 -2.61 6.72 15.83
C TRP A 90 -1.46 6.46 16.80
N GLY A 91 -0.63 7.47 17.08
CA GLY A 91 0.46 7.36 18.07
C GLY A 91 1.59 6.40 17.66
N CYS A 92 1.73 6.10 16.36
CA CYS A 92 2.78 5.23 15.85
C CYS A 92 4.16 5.90 15.91
N GLU A 93 5.13 5.23 16.54
CA GLU A 93 6.53 5.67 16.58
C GLU A 93 7.20 5.58 15.20
N LEU A 94 8.27 6.35 15.00
CA LEU A 94 9.02 6.30 13.74
C LEU A 94 9.65 4.91 13.51
N GLU A 95 10.09 4.27 14.60
CA GLU A 95 10.78 2.98 14.57
C GLU A 95 9.85 1.80 14.26
N ASP A 96 8.56 1.92 14.56
CA ASP A 96 7.55 0.96 14.15
C ASP A 96 7.12 1.21 12.70
N PHE A 97 7.84 0.57 11.80
CA PHE A 97 7.58 0.64 10.36
C PHE A 97 6.15 0.20 9.98
N THR A 98 5.58 -0.76 10.71
CA THR A 98 4.33 -1.43 10.35
C THR A 98 3.08 -0.80 10.95
N CYS A 99 3.19 -0.10 12.08
CA CYS A 99 2.05 0.45 12.82
C CYS A 99 1.11 1.30 11.96
N LEU A 100 1.64 2.26 11.20
CA LEU A 100 0.81 3.15 10.37
C LEU A 100 0.05 2.39 9.28
N ARG A 101 0.70 1.39 8.67
CA ARG A 101 0.06 0.57 7.64
C ARG A 101 -1.05 -0.29 8.23
N TYR A 102 -0.80 -0.88 9.40
CA TYR A 102 -1.78 -1.68 10.13
C TYR A 102 -3.03 -0.85 10.50
N GLU A 103 -2.85 0.35 11.04
CA GLU A 103 -3.97 1.23 11.42
C GLU A 103 -4.76 1.72 10.19
N TRP A 104 -4.07 1.99 9.08
CA TRP A 104 -4.71 2.29 7.79
C TRP A 104 -5.60 1.12 7.33
N ASP A 105 -5.05 -0.09 7.29
CA ASP A 105 -5.75 -1.28 6.78
C ASP A 105 -6.95 -1.68 7.66
N LYS A 106 -6.94 -1.34 8.95
CA LYS A 106 -8.08 -1.53 9.86
C LYS A 106 -9.30 -0.70 9.47
N LEU A 107 -9.08 0.53 8.99
CA LEU A 107 -10.14 1.45 8.58
C LEU A 107 -10.51 1.28 7.10
N TYR A 108 -9.50 1.02 6.27
CA TYR A 108 -9.61 0.98 4.82
C TYR A 108 -8.94 -0.29 4.27
N PRO A 109 -9.48 -1.47 4.59
CA PRO A 109 -8.90 -2.71 4.12
C PRO A 109 -8.87 -2.71 2.60
N CYS A 110 -7.76 -3.19 2.04
CA CYS A 110 -7.73 -3.61 0.66
C CYS A 110 -8.67 -4.81 0.57
N SER A 111 -9.93 -4.56 0.23
CA SER A 111 -10.86 -5.63 -0.12
C SER A 111 -10.11 -6.49 -1.11
N SER A 112 -9.92 -7.76 -0.75
CA SER A 112 -9.38 -8.76 -1.64
C SER A 112 -10.04 -8.52 -2.99
N ARG A 113 -9.29 -8.62 -4.08
CA ARG A 113 -9.90 -9.03 -5.34
C ARG A 113 -10.55 -10.39 -5.04
N ALA A 114 -11.72 -10.39 -4.41
CA ALA A 114 -12.74 -11.36 -4.70
C ALA A 114 -12.94 -11.11 -6.18
N LEU A 115 -12.18 -11.87 -6.99
CA LEU A 115 -12.78 -12.53 -8.12
C LEU A 115 -14.08 -13.10 -7.56
N LEU A 116 -15.12 -12.27 -7.58
CA LEU A 116 -16.46 -12.76 -7.77
C LEU A 116 -16.34 -13.45 -9.11
N ALA A 117 -15.89 -14.70 -9.09
CA ALA A 117 -16.17 -15.64 -10.14
C ALA A 117 -17.68 -15.59 -10.19
N SER A 118 -18.18 -14.78 -11.12
CA SER A 118 -19.60 -14.55 -11.27
C SER A 118 -20.22 -15.95 -11.33
N PRO A 119 -21.26 -16.26 -10.54
CA PRO A 119 -21.83 -17.59 -10.51
C PRO A 119 -22.23 -18.06 -11.92
N LEU A 120 -22.47 -17.12 -12.84
CA LEU A 120 -22.63 -17.35 -14.28
C LEU A 120 -21.42 -17.98 -14.96
N LEU A 121 -20.19 -17.55 -14.67
CA LEU A 121 -18.96 -18.11 -15.25
C LEU A 121 -18.68 -19.51 -14.72
N ALA A 122 -18.94 -19.75 -13.42
CA ALA A 122 -18.86 -21.09 -12.85
C ALA A 122 -19.92 -22.04 -13.46
N ALA A 123 -21.16 -21.56 -13.61
CA ALA A 123 -22.23 -22.33 -14.24
C ALA A 123 -21.93 -22.66 -15.71
N LEU A 124 -21.40 -21.71 -16.49
CA LEU A 124 -20.98 -21.93 -17.87
C LEU A 124 -19.87 -22.98 -17.98
N GLY A 125 -18.88 -22.95 -17.08
CA GLY A 125 -17.83 -23.97 -17.03
C GLY A 125 -18.39 -25.37 -16.78
N PHE A 126 -19.32 -25.52 -15.83
CA PHE A 126 -19.98 -26.81 -15.58
C PHE A 126 -20.85 -27.29 -16.74
N LEU A 127 -21.56 -26.39 -17.43
CA LEU A 127 -22.42 -26.72 -18.58
C LEU A 127 -21.60 -27.20 -19.78
N VAL A 128 -20.46 -26.57 -20.05
CA VAL A 128 -19.55 -26.99 -21.13
C VAL A 128 -18.97 -28.38 -20.87
N VAL A 129 -18.59 -28.67 -19.62
CA VAL A 129 -18.08 -30.01 -19.23
C VAL A 129 -19.19 -31.06 -19.36
N TYR A 130 -20.42 -30.75 -18.97
CA TYR A 130 -21.56 -31.68 -19.09
C TYR A 130 -21.99 -31.96 -20.53
N LEU A 131 -21.75 -31.02 -21.46
CA LEU A 131 -22.11 -31.17 -22.89
C LEU A 131 -21.02 -31.89 -23.70
N LEU A 132 -19.80 -31.99 -23.17
CA LEU A 132 -18.66 -32.64 -23.81
C LEU A 132 -18.33 -34.04 -23.25
N ALA A 133 -19.07 -34.49 -22.23
CA ALA A 133 -19.00 -35.84 -21.65
C ALA A 133 -20.19 -36.68 -22.12
#